data_AF-A0A940NUE8-F1
#
_entry.id   AF-A0A940NUE8-F1
#
_cell.length_a   1.000
_cell.length_b   1.000
_cell.length_c   1.000
_cell.angle_alpha   90.00
_cell.angle_beta   90.00
_cell.angle_gamma   90.00
#
_symmetry.space_group_name_H-M   'P 1'
#
loop_
_entity.id
_entity.type
_entity.pdbx_description
1 polymer ?
#
loop_
_entity_poly.entity_id
_entity_poly.type
_entity_poly.pdbx_seq_one_letter_code
_entity_poly.pdbx_strand_id
1 'polypeptide(L)'
;MKPIRIAALLTAVICMISLSACGKKHGMTYTEEELPYGATMRQNKTSYPVPITYDRRFLNEEQVEVVAGLLGGIQNADAELYTKSTLDFYSDYQLKVYEQDSKENMVQMFHDNLAKQTGDDFTFTMTLVTDLAQDRNNSDIASMLTLLDGINEDSGKFSDTVEEVYELIMEWDVTYTGGYKVLEDEHVYLLKTADGYFAVM
;
A
#
# COMPACT_ATOMS: atom_id res chain seq x y z
N MET A 1 -21.69 52.76 40.65
CA MET A 1 -21.61 52.51 39.19
C MET A 1 -21.68 50.99 38.97
N LYS A 2 -22.66 50.54 38.17
CA LYS A 2 -22.77 49.18 37.58
C LYS A 2 -22.04 49.18 36.22
N PRO A 3 -21.56 48.04 35.68
CA PRO A 3 -22.42 47.00 35.04
C PRO A 3 -22.03 45.56 35.45
N ILE A 4 -22.89 44.62 35.85
CA ILE A 4 -23.91 43.80 35.14
C ILE A 4 -23.67 43.55 33.64
N ARG A 5 -23.45 42.26 33.28
CA ARG A 5 -24.12 41.41 32.24
C ARG A 5 -23.28 40.12 32.08
N ILE A 6 -23.64 38.98 32.67
CA ILE A 6 -24.57 37.91 32.20
C ILE A 6 -24.46 37.59 30.71
N ALA A 7 -23.89 36.41 30.40
CA ALA A 7 -24.34 35.41 29.41
C ALA A 7 -23.32 34.24 29.47
N ALA A 8 -23.60 33.09 30.08
CA ALA A 8 -24.48 32.00 29.63
C ALA A 8 -23.88 31.14 28.50
N LEU A 9 -24.15 29.82 28.58
CA LEU A 9 -23.82 28.71 27.66
C LEU A 9 -22.42 28.08 27.85
N LEU A 10 -22.24 26.77 28.05
CA LEU A 10 -23.13 25.61 28.04
C LEU A 10 -22.49 24.47 28.85
N THR A 11 -23.31 23.65 29.51
CA THR A 11 -22.95 22.52 30.37
C THR A 11 -23.29 21.20 29.68
N ALA A 12 -22.43 20.18 29.78
CA ALA A 12 -22.71 18.73 29.83
C ALA A 12 -21.34 18.00 29.78
N VAL A 13 -20.77 17.36 30.80
CA VAL A 13 -21.18 16.30 31.74
C VAL A 13 -21.66 15.00 31.05
N ILE A 14 -21.05 13.88 31.51
CA ILE A 14 -21.41 12.45 31.37
C ILE A 14 -20.75 11.78 30.14
N CYS A 15 -19.79 10.85 30.29
CA CYS A 15 -20.03 9.46 30.71
C CYS A 15 -18.84 8.82 31.44
N MET A 16 -18.93 8.71 32.76
CA MET A 16 -18.49 7.50 33.46
C MET A 16 -19.75 6.84 34.01
N ILE A 17 -20.22 5.79 33.33
CA ILE A 17 -21.22 4.88 33.89
C ILE A 17 -20.71 3.46 33.65
N SER A 18 -20.18 2.90 34.73
CA SER A 18 -20.18 1.49 35.03
C SER A 18 -21.59 0.91 34.84
N LEU A 19 -21.76 0.04 33.85
CA LEU A 19 -22.93 -0.83 33.73
C LEU A 19 -22.52 -2.27 34.00
N SER A 20 -22.69 -2.69 35.25
CA SER A 20 -23.03 -4.07 35.57
C SER A 20 -24.48 -4.31 35.12
N ALA A 21 -24.65 -4.75 33.88
CA ALA A 21 -25.93 -5.24 33.37
C ALA A 21 -25.83 -6.76 33.17
N CYS A 22 -26.50 -7.50 34.05
CA CYS A 22 -26.83 -8.90 33.81
C CYS A 22 -27.90 -8.94 32.71
N GLY A 23 -27.45 -9.04 31.46
CA GLY A 23 -28.27 -9.29 30.29
C GLY A 23 -27.67 -10.45 29.53
N LYS A 24 -28.49 -11.43 29.15
CA LYS A 24 -28.06 -12.58 28.34
C LYS A 24 -27.22 -12.07 27.17
N LYS A 25 -25.94 -12.48 27.11
CA LYS A 25 -25.08 -12.21 25.96
C LYS A 25 -25.67 -12.94 24.77
N HIS A 26 -26.49 -12.27 23.96
CA HIS A 26 -26.51 -12.55 22.53
C HIS A 26 -25.16 -12.07 22.02
N GLY A 27 -24.17 -12.96 22.09
CA GLY A 27 -22.95 -12.78 21.30
C GLY A 27 -23.40 -12.84 19.86
N MET A 28 -23.45 -11.70 19.19
CA MET A 28 -23.44 -11.68 17.73
C MET A 28 -22.13 -12.37 17.34
N THR A 29 -22.23 -13.59 16.85
CA THR A 29 -21.09 -14.29 16.26
C THR A 29 -20.89 -13.66 14.90
N TYR A 30 -20.05 -12.63 14.82
CA TYR A 30 -19.63 -12.09 13.54
C TYR A 30 -18.73 -13.11 12.86
N THR A 31 -18.97 -13.42 11.59
CA THR A 31 -17.98 -14.12 10.79
C THR A 31 -16.83 -13.17 10.47
N GLU A 32 -15.63 -13.67 10.15
CA GLU A 32 -14.50 -12.81 9.80
C GLU A 32 -14.83 -11.89 8.60
N GLU A 33 -15.72 -12.32 7.70
CA GLU A 33 -16.20 -11.57 6.54
C GLU A 33 -17.03 -10.33 6.92
N GLU A 34 -17.67 -10.33 8.09
CA GLU A 34 -18.54 -9.23 8.55
C GLU A 34 -17.78 -8.12 9.29
N LEU A 35 -16.48 -8.30 9.53
CA LEU A 35 -15.66 -7.32 10.23
C LEU A 35 -15.25 -6.17 9.29
N PRO A 36 -15.09 -4.93 9.78
CA PRO A 36 -14.55 -3.84 8.96
C PRO A 36 -13.12 -4.15 8.50
N TYR A 37 -12.68 -3.58 7.37
CA TYR A 37 -11.27 -3.64 6.95
C TYR A 37 -10.37 -3.18 8.10
N GLY A 38 -9.29 -3.91 8.36
CA GLY A 38 -8.41 -3.63 9.49
C GLY A 38 -8.69 -4.44 10.77
N ALA A 39 -9.75 -5.24 10.80
CA ALA A 39 -10.06 -6.06 11.98
C ALA A 39 -9.16 -7.32 12.11
N THR A 40 -8.56 -7.76 11.01
CA THR A 40 -7.72 -8.96 10.94
C THR A 40 -6.32 -8.65 10.42
N MET A 41 -5.78 -7.49 10.80
CA MET A 41 -4.43 -7.09 10.42
C MET A 41 -3.39 -8.13 10.84
N ARG A 42 -2.54 -8.48 9.89
CA ARG A 42 -1.27 -9.16 10.11
C ARG A 42 -0.15 -8.19 9.85
N GLN A 43 0.92 -8.36 10.59
CA GLN A 43 2.15 -7.63 10.37
C GLN A 43 3.27 -8.64 10.20
N ASN A 44 3.99 -8.54 9.08
CA ASN A 44 5.20 -9.31 8.88
C ASN A 44 6.39 -8.36 8.87
N LYS A 45 7.22 -8.42 9.92
CA LYS A 45 8.37 -7.53 10.10
C LYS A 45 9.70 -8.13 9.67
N THR A 46 9.75 -9.45 9.44
CA THR A 46 11.04 -10.17 9.39
C THR A 46 11.17 -11.11 8.21
N SER A 47 10.07 -11.55 7.60
CA SER A 47 10.14 -12.50 6.49
C SER A 47 10.43 -11.83 5.15
N TYR A 48 10.35 -10.50 5.06
CA TYR A 48 10.44 -9.77 3.81
C TYR A 48 11.47 -8.62 3.88
N PRO A 49 11.97 -8.14 2.73
CA PRO A 49 12.89 -7.01 2.66
C PRO A 49 12.35 -5.71 3.28
N VAL A 50 11.03 -5.53 3.26
CA VAL A 50 10.29 -4.39 3.82
C VAL A 50 9.13 -4.91 4.67
N PRO A 51 8.87 -4.33 5.86
CA PRO A 51 7.77 -4.75 6.71
C PRO A 51 6.41 -4.33 6.12
N ILE A 52 5.50 -5.28 5.90
CA ILE A 52 4.13 -5.02 5.42
C ILE A 52 3.09 -5.40 6.49
N THR A 53 2.14 -4.51 6.68
CA THR A 53 0.95 -4.67 7.53
C THR A 53 -0.28 -4.68 6.62
N TYR A 54 -1.06 -5.76 6.64
CA TYR A 54 -2.17 -5.98 5.72
C TYR A 54 -3.31 -6.74 6.38
N ASP A 55 -4.53 -6.61 5.84
CA ASP A 55 -5.67 -7.42 6.28
C ASP A 55 -5.66 -8.78 5.55
N ARG A 56 -5.44 -9.86 6.32
CA ARG A 56 -5.28 -11.22 5.80
C ARG A 56 -6.52 -11.83 5.12
N ARG A 57 -7.68 -11.17 5.23
CA ARG A 57 -8.90 -11.61 4.53
C ARG A 57 -8.84 -11.28 3.05
N PHE A 58 -8.08 -10.25 2.69
CA PHE A 58 -8.01 -9.72 1.34
C PHE A 58 -6.68 -10.05 0.67
N LEU A 59 -5.59 -10.11 1.45
CA LEU A 59 -4.27 -10.44 0.92
C LEU A 59 -3.67 -11.70 1.57
N ASN A 60 -2.93 -12.46 0.78
CA ASN A 60 -2.16 -13.63 1.19
C ASN A 60 -0.64 -13.33 1.23
N GLU A 61 0.15 -14.29 1.72
CA GLU A 61 1.59 -14.11 1.92
C GLU A 61 2.39 -13.98 0.61
N GLU A 62 1.96 -14.63 -0.48
CA GLU A 62 2.62 -14.54 -1.80
C GLU A 62 2.42 -13.14 -2.40
N GLN A 63 1.19 -12.62 -2.32
CA GLN A 63 0.83 -11.27 -2.75
C GLN A 63 1.66 -10.21 -2.01
N VAL A 64 1.80 -10.38 -0.69
CA VAL A 64 2.57 -9.47 0.17
C VAL A 64 4.08 -9.59 -0.11
N GLU A 65 4.60 -10.78 -0.38
CA GLU A 65 6.01 -10.98 -0.73
C GLU A 65 6.42 -10.18 -1.98
N VAL A 66 5.57 -10.17 -3.02
CA VAL A 66 5.84 -9.44 -4.26
C VAL A 66 5.85 -7.93 -4.04
N VAL A 67 4.89 -7.39 -3.27
CA VAL A 67 4.88 -5.96 -2.92
C VAL A 67 6.11 -5.59 -2.10
N ALA A 68 6.49 -6.44 -1.13
CA ALA A 68 7.67 -6.21 -0.31
C ALA A 68 8.97 -6.31 -1.12
N GLY A 69 9.00 -7.18 -2.14
CA GLY A 69 10.09 -7.28 -3.09
C GLY A 69 10.24 -6.01 -3.92
N LEU A 70 9.15 -5.48 -4.46
CA LEU A 70 9.17 -4.22 -5.22
C LEU A 70 9.73 -3.06 -4.38
N LEU A 71 9.19 -2.85 -3.18
CA LEU A 71 9.64 -1.78 -2.27
C LEU A 71 11.05 -2.04 -1.73
N GLY A 72 11.41 -3.29 -1.47
CA GLY A 72 12.75 -3.69 -1.05
C GLY A 72 13.80 -3.47 -2.13
N GLY A 73 13.45 -3.68 -3.39
CA GLY A 73 14.28 -3.35 -4.54
C GLY A 73 14.61 -1.86 -4.58
N ILE A 74 13.60 -1.01 -4.38
CA ILE A 74 13.79 0.45 -4.31
C ILE A 74 14.62 0.85 -3.08
N GLN A 75 14.28 0.37 -1.89
CA GLN A 75 15.00 0.73 -0.67
C GLN A 75 16.49 0.39 -0.76
N ASN A 76 16.82 -0.78 -1.29
CA ASN A 76 18.21 -1.28 -1.31
C ASN A 76 18.95 -1.00 -2.63
N ALA A 77 18.35 -0.24 -3.55
CA ALA A 77 18.82 -0.07 -4.92
C ALA A 77 19.13 -1.41 -5.64
N ASP A 78 18.32 -2.44 -5.34
CA ASP A 78 18.47 -3.81 -5.85
C ASP A 78 17.57 -4.03 -7.07
N ALA A 79 18.18 -3.92 -8.25
CA ALA A 79 17.49 -4.11 -9.52
C ALA A 79 17.03 -5.55 -9.76
N GLU A 80 17.72 -6.56 -9.25
CA GLU A 80 17.32 -7.96 -9.42
C GLU A 80 16.01 -8.21 -8.65
N LEU A 81 15.96 -7.76 -7.40
CA LEU A 81 14.77 -7.88 -6.57
C LEU A 81 13.59 -7.07 -7.14
N TYR A 82 13.84 -5.84 -7.60
CA TYR A 82 12.83 -5.00 -8.24
C TYR A 82 12.25 -5.68 -9.49
N THR A 83 13.11 -6.13 -10.40
CA THR A 83 12.69 -6.71 -11.68
C THR A 83 11.98 -8.04 -11.53
N LYS A 84 12.38 -8.87 -10.56
CA LYS A 84 11.66 -10.10 -10.21
C LYS A 84 10.25 -9.83 -9.67
N SER A 85 10.03 -8.67 -9.07
CA SER A 85 8.75 -8.31 -8.42
C SER A 85 7.80 -7.56 -9.34
N THR A 86 8.23 -7.18 -10.54
CA THR A 86 7.44 -6.42 -11.51
C THR A 86 7.41 -7.10 -12.88
N LEU A 87 6.61 -6.58 -13.80
CA LEU A 87 6.54 -7.09 -15.16
C LEU A 87 7.77 -6.64 -15.95
N ASP A 88 8.45 -7.57 -16.63
CA ASP A 88 9.67 -7.27 -17.39
C ASP A 88 9.47 -6.15 -18.41
N PHE A 89 8.42 -6.25 -19.24
CA PHE A 89 8.10 -5.23 -20.25
C PHE A 89 7.77 -3.87 -19.63
N TYR A 90 7.20 -3.85 -18.42
CA TYR A 90 6.89 -2.63 -17.69
C TYR A 90 8.18 -1.97 -17.17
N SER A 91 9.09 -2.75 -16.59
CA SER A 91 10.41 -2.25 -16.18
C SER A 91 11.25 -1.76 -17.37
N ASP A 92 11.14 -2.39 -18.54
CA ASP A 92 11.79 -1.93 -19.78
C ASP A 92 11.17 -0.63 -20.31
N TYR A 93 9.87 -0.43 -20.12
CA TYR A 93 9.20 0.83 -20.41
C TYR A 93 9.67 1.94 -19.47
N GLN A 94 9.72 1.69 -18.16
CA GLN A 94 10.24 2.65 -17.18
C GLN A 94 11.67 3.06 -17.51
N LEU A 95 12.53 2.09 -17.89
CA LEU A 95 13.91 2.36 -18.30
C LEU A 95 13.98 3.43 -19.41
N LYS A 96 13.10 3.31 -20.42
CA LYS A 96 12.99 4.27 -21.53
C LYS A 96 12.43 5.62 -21.09
N VAL A 97 11.36 5.62 -20.29
CA VAL A 97 10.70 6.85 -19.81
C VAL A 97 11.63 7.70 -18.95
N TYR A 98 12.43 7.05 -18.10
CA TYR A 98 13.38 7.72 -17.23
C TYR A 98 14.75 7.96 -17.89
N GLU A 99 14.90 7.61 -19.17
CA GLU A 99 16.13 7.80 -19.96
C GLU A 99 17.37 7.20 -19.27
N GLN A 100 17.22 5.98 -18.72
CA GLN A 100 18.29 5.30 -17.99
C GLN A 100 18.97 4.24 -18.87
N ASP A 101 20.28 4.11 -18.71
CA ASP A 101 21.09 3.18 -19.52
C ASP A 101 20.98 1.71 -19.05
N SER A 102 20.54 1.47 -17.81
CA SER A 102 20.36 0.13 -17.25
C SER A 102 19.32 0.09 -16.13
N LYS A 103 18.82 -1.12 -15.81
CA LYS A 103 17.83 -1.29 -14.74
C LYS A 103 18.40 -0.95 -13.36
N GLU A 104 19.70 -1.15 -13.16
CA GLU A 104 20.44 -0.73 -11.97
C GLU A 104 20.40 0.79 -11.79
N ASN A 105 20.68 1.55 -12.86
CA ASN A 105 20.63 3.01 -12.80
C ASN A 105 19.20 3.51 -12.57
N MET A 106 18.20 2.85 -13.17
CA MET A 106 16.79 3.17 -12.95
C MET A 106 16.34 2.95 -11.50
N VAL A 107 16.67 1.80 -10.92
CA VAL A 107 16.29 1.49 -9.53
C VAL A 107 17.09 2.35 -8.54
N GLN A 108 18.37 2.64 -8.83
CA GLN A 108 19.14 3.64 -8.07
C GLN A 108 18.48 5.02 -8.14
N MET A 109 17.99 5.44 -9.30
CA MET A 109 17.28 6.72 -9.43
C MET A 109 15.99 6.73 -8.60
N PHE A 110 15.23 5.62 -8.54
CA PHE A 110 14.06 5.50 -7.67
C PHE A 110 14.44 5.63 -6.19
N HIS A 111 15.48 4.91 -5.76
CA HIS A 111 16.06 5.04 -4.42
C HIS A 111 16.42 6.51 -4.12
N ASP A 112 17.22 7.13 -5.00
CA ASP A 112 17.70 8.51 -4.83
C ASP A 112 16.54 9.52 -4.77
N ASN A 113 15.47 9.30 -5.54
CA ASN A 113 14.31 10.17 -5.52
C ASN A 113 13.58 10.09 -4.17
N LEU A 114 13.45 8.90 -3.59
CA LEU A 114 12.86 8.75 -2.26
C LEU A 114 13.79 9.29 -1.16
N ALA A 115 15.10 9.04 -1.26
CA ALA A 115 16.11 9.62 -0.37
C ALA A 115 16.14 11.16 -0.41
N LYS A 116 15.92 11.77 -1.59
CA LYS A 116 15.78 13.24 -1.71
C LYS A 116 14.53 13.76 -0.98
N GLN A 117 13.45 12.98 -0.94
CA GLN A 117 12.22 13.37 -0.24
C GLN A 117 12.35 13.31 1.29
N THR A 118 13.24 12.48 1.81
CA THR A 118 13.59 12.36 3.24
C THR A 118 14.79 13.23 3.63
N GLY A 119 15.60 13.65 2.66
CA GLY A 119 16.80 14.45 2.87
C GLY A 119 18.05 13.65 3.27
N ASP A 120 17.94 12.31 3.29
CA ASP A 120 19.00 11.35 3.59
C ASP A 120 18.54 9.93 3.16
N ASP A 121 19.44 8.96 3.24
CA ASP A 121 19.10 7.54 3.09
C ASP A 121 17.98 7.12 4.06
N PHE A 122 17.17 6.16 3.65
CA PHE A 122 15.90 5.85 4.29
C PHE A 122 15.70 4.35 4.51
N THR A 123 14.77 4.02 5.40
CA THR A 123 14.32 2.65 5.63
C THR A 123 12.82 2.66 5.86
N PHE A 124 12.09 1.81 5.14
CA PHE A 124 10.71 1.50 5.43
C PHE A 124 10.63 0.74 6.76
N THR A 125 10.01 1.37 7.75
CA THR A 125 9.82 0.81 9.09
C THR A 125 8.42 0.24 9.32
N MET A 126 7.46 0.75 8.55
CA MET A 126 6.14 0.18 8.37
C MET A 126 5.67 0.51 6.96
N THR A 127 5.06 -0.45 6.30
CA THR A 127 4.19 -0.19 5.16
C THR A 127 2.84 -0.81 5.50
N LEU A 128 1.78 -0.05 5.33
CA LEU A 128 0.43 -0.40 5.75
C LEU A 128 -0.49 -0.32 4.54
N VAL A 129 -1.15 -1.42 4.20
CA VAL A 129 -2.25 -1.39 3.24
C VAL A 129 -3.48 -0.83 3.96
N THR A 130 -3.85 0.41 3.66
CA THR A 130 -4.93 1.14 4.31
C THR A 130 -6.28 0.87 3.67
N ASP A 131 -6.31 0.64 2.36
CA ASP A 131 -7.49 0.27 1.59
C ASP A 131 -7.12 -0.55 0.35
N LEU A 132 -8.11 -1.20 -0.25
CA LEU A 132 -7.94 -2.05 -1.42
C LEU A 132 -9.17 -2.00 -2.33
N ALA A 133 -8.92 -1.92 -3.64
CA ALA A 133 -9.92 -2.18 -4.66
C ALA A 133 -9.53 -3.39 -5.51
N GLN A 134 -10.52 -4.14 -5.98
CA GLN A 134 -10.33 -5.34 -6.82
C GLN A 134 -11.28 -5.40 -8.02
N ASP A 135 -12.16 -4.41 -8.15
CA ASP A 135 -13.09 -4.33 -9.28
C ASP A 135 -12.34 -3.79 -10.51
N ARG A 136 -12.31 -4.56 -11.59
CA ARG A 136 -11.70 -4.12 -12.87
C ARG A 136 -12.34 -2.88 -13.46
N ASN A 137 -13.56 -2.52 -13.03
CA ASN A 137 -14.24 -1.29 -13.43
C ASN A 137 -13.90 -0.08 -12.54
N ASN A 138 -13.12 -0.27 -11.47
CA ASN A 138 -12.48 0.85 -10.76
C ASN A 138 -11.63 1.65 -11.78
N SER A 139 -11.72 2.98 -11.71
CA SER A 139 -11.10 3.89 -12.68
C SER A 139 -9.58 3.79 -12.71
N ASP A 140 -8.96 3.61 -11.56
CA ASP A 140 -7.51 3.57 -11.38
C ASP A 140 -6.96 2.24 -11.89
N ILE A 141 -7.62 1.13 -11.54
CA ILE A 141 -7.34 -0.19 -12.11
C ILE A 141 -7.50 -0.19 -13.65
N ALA A 142 -8.61 0.35 -14.16
CA ALA A 142 -8.86 0.40 -15.61
C ALA A 142 -7.81 1.25 -16.35
N SER A 143 -7.37 2.36 -15.74
CA SER A 143 -6.34 3.23 -16.29
C SER A 143 -4.98 2.54 -16.33
N MET A 144 -4.60 1.86 -15.25
CA MET A 144 -3.36 1.08 -15.19
C MET A 144 -3.37 -0.07 -16.22
N LEU A 145 -4.47 -0.82 -16.35
CA LEU A 145 -4.57 -1.88 -17.37
C LEU A 145 -4.48 -1.32 -18.80
N THR A 146 -5.07 -0.15 -19.05
CA THR A 146 -4.97 0.53 -20.35
C THR A 146 -3.53 0.95 -20.65
N LEU A 147 -2.79 1.44 -19.64
CA LEU A 147 -1.37 1.75 -19.79
C LEU A 147 -0.58 0.49 -20.15
N LEU A 148 -0.78 -0.62 -19.43
CA LEU A 148 -0.07 -1.87 -19.71
C LEU A 148 -0.40 -2.44 -21.10
N ASP A 149 -1.65 -2.33 -21.55
CA ASP A 149 -2.04 -2.70 -22.92
C ASP A 149 -1.34 -1.83 -23.97
N GLY A 150 -1.19 -0.54 -23.72
CA GLY A 150 -0.48 0.38 -24.61
C GLY A 150 1.02 0.10 -24.67
N ILE A 151 1.63 -0.28 -23.55
CA ILE A 151 3.06 -0.66 -23.50
C ILE A 151 3.30 -2.01 -24.20
N ASN A 152 2.36 -2.95 -24.05
CA ASN A 152 2.47 -4.31 -24.58
C ASN A 152 1.92 -4.47 -26.00
N GLU A 153 1.70 -3.37 -26.75
CA GLU A 153 0.93 -3.37 -28.01
C GLU A 153 1.39 -4.42 -29.03
N ASP A 154 2.70 -4.64 -29.15
CA ASP A 154 3.29 -5.59 -30.10
C ASP A 154 3.01 -7.06 -29.75
N SER A 155 2.70 -7.34 -28.48
CA SER A 155 2.40 -8.68 -27.96
C SER A 155 0.91 -8.90 -27.66
N GLY A 156 0.07 -7.91 -27.98
CA GLY A 156 -1.37 -7.94 -27.74
C GLY A 156 -1.79 -7.30 -26.41
N LYS A 157 -3.07 -7.42 -26.06
CA LYS A 157 -3.61 -6.85 -24.82
C LYS A 157 -3.14 -7.66 -23.62
N PHE A 158 -2.25 -7.08 -22.83
CA PHE A 158 -1.77 -7.69 -21.59
C PHE A 158 -2.93 -7.92 -20.61
N SER A 159 -3.90 -7.01 -20.56
CA SER A 159 -5.05 -7.07 -19.67
C SER A 159 -5.90 -8.34 -19.85
N ASP A 160 -5.89 -8.96 -21.04
CA ASP A 160 -6.56 -10.24 -21.31
C ASP A 160 -5.90 -11.43 -20.58
N THR A 161 -4.66 -11.27 -20.12
CA THR A 161 -3.87 -12.30 -19.40
C THR A 161 -3.97 -12.20 -17.88
N VAL A 162 -4.54 -11.09 -17.38
CA VAL A 162 -4.65 -10.81 -15.94
C VAL A 162 -5.83 -11.58 -15.35
N GLU A 163 -5.57 -12.48 -14.41
CA GLU A 163 -6.56 -13.32 -13.73
C GLU A 163 -7.20 -12.59 -12.54
N GLU A 164 -6.37 -11.91 -11.75
CA GLU A 164 -6.77 -11.09 -10.60
C GLU A 164 -6.03 -9.75 -10.63
N VAL A 165 -6.67 -8.70 -10.13
CA VAL A 165 -6.05 -7.39 -10.02
C VAL A 165 -6.50 -6.71 -8.74
N TYR A 166 -5.56 -6.06 -8.08
CA TYR A 166 -5.78 -5.28 -6.89
C TYR A 166 -5.11 -3.91 -7.05
N GLU A 167 -5.78 -2.88 -6.62
CA GLU A 167 -5.18 -1.59 -6.26
C GLU A 167 -5.01 -1.60 -4.74
N LEU A 168 -3.79 -1.41 -4.26
CA LEU A 168 -3.46 -1.28 -2.86
C LEU A 168 -3.18 0.19 -2.58
N ILE A 169 -3.97 0.78 -1.70
CA ILE A 169 -3.68 2.12 -1.16
C ILE A 169 -2.85 1.92 0.09
N MET A 170 -1.67 2.53 0.12
CA MET A 170 -0.65 2.27 1.12
C MET A 170 -0.19 3.53 1.84
N GLU A 171 0.17 3.34 3.10
CA GLU A 171 0.90 4.30 3.92
C GLU A 171 2.30 3.74 4.20
N TRP A 172 3.33 4.54 3.98
CA TRP A 172 4.73 4.17 4.19
C TRP A 172 5.37 5.04 5.27
N ASP A 173 5.74 4.42 6.39
CA ASP A 173 6.59 5.02 7.41
C ASP A 173 8.05 4.82 7.05
N VAL A 174 8.72 5.90 6.68
CA VAL A 174 10.15 5.90 6.39
C VAL A 174 10.93 6.60 7.50
N THR A 175 11.99 5.96 7.99
CA THR A 175 12.96 6.58 8.91
C THR A 175 14.26 6.90 8.20
N TYR A 176 14.91 7.98 8.62
CA TYR A 176 16.19 8.47 8.10
C TYR A 176 16.98 9.12 9.26
N THR A 177 18.27 9.42 9.09
CA THR A 177 19.16 9.86 10.18
C THR A 177 18.63 11.06 10.99
N GLY A 178 17.82 11.92 10.36
CA GLY A 178 17.26 13.13 10.96
C GLY A 178 15.81 13.03 11.46
N GLY A 179 15.11 11.91 11.26
CA GLY A 179 13.70 11.83 11.65
C GLY A 179 12.91 10.67 11.01
N TYR A 180 11.61 10.91 10.89
CA TYR A 180 10.66 10.01 10.24
C TYR A 180 9.74 10.82 9.34
N LYS A 181 9.21 10.18 8.31
CA LYS A 181 8.20 10.73 7.41
C LYS A 181 7.17 9.66 7.11
N VAL A 182 5.91 10.07 7.03
CA VAL A 182 4.81 9.25 6.57
C VAL A 182 4.48 9.69 5.14
N LEU A 183 4.42 8.73 4.23
CA LEU A 183 3.92 8.92 2.87
C LEU A 183 2.57 8.23 2.80
N GLU A 184 1.52 9.01 2.57
CA GLU A 184 0.13 8.55 2.55
C GLU A 184 -0.38 8.51 1.11
N ASP A 185 -1.42 7.72 0.86
CA ASP A 185 -2.06 7.57 -0.46
C ASP A 185 -1.09 7.11 -1.56
N GLU A 186 -0.16 6.21 -1.23
CA GLU A 186 0.74 5.59 -2.20
C GLU A 186 0.05 4.38 -2.85
N HIS A 187 -0.01 4.34 -4.17
CA HIS A 187 -0.74 3.30 -4.90
C HIS A 187 0.22 2.22 -5.42
N VAL A 188 -0.08 0.95 -5.12
CA VAL A 188 0.59 -0.22 -5.71
C VAL A 188 -0.45 -1.12 -6.36
N TYR A 189 -0.26 -1.46 -7.63
CA TYR A 189 -1.12 -2.39 -8.33
C TYR A 189 -0.52 -3.79 -8.28
N LEU A 190 -1.31 -4.76 -7.84
CA LEU A 190 -0.93 -6.17 -7.80
C LEU A 190 -1.72 -6.95 -8.84
N LEU A 191 -1.02 -7.70 -9.67
CA LEU A 191 -1.56 -8.40 -10.83
C LEU A 191 -1.24 -9.88 -10.73
N LYS A 192 -2.24 -10.75 -10.91
CA LYS A 192 -2.03 -12.19 -11.09
C LYS A 192 -2.05 -12.53 -12.57
N THR A 193 -1.03 -13.23 -13.04
CA THR A 193 -1.00 -13.90 -14.34
C THR A 193 -0.70 -15.40 -14.16
N ALA A 194 -0.69 -16.13 -15.27
CA ALA A 194 -0.26 -17.54 -15.29
C ALA A 194 1.15 -17.74 -14.72
N ASP A 195 2.04 -16.74 -14.85
CA ASP A 195 3.44 -16.82 -14.44
C ASP A 195 3.68 -16.45 -12.96
N GLY A 196 2.71 -15.81 -12.30
CA GLY A 196 2.87 -15.38 -10.91
C GLY A 196 2.13 -14.10 -10.58
N TYR A 197 2.42 -13.57 -9.39
CA TYR A 197 2.02 -12.23 -9.00
C TYR A 197 3.11 -11.22 -9.37
N PHE A 198 2.69 -10.04 -9.80
CA PHE A 198 3.59 -8.92 -10.14
C PHE A 198 3.01 -7.63 -9.57
N ALA A 199 3.89 -6.77 -9.05
CA ALA A 199 3.54 -5.45 -8.55
C ALA A 199 4.01 -4.35 -9.52
N VAL A 200 3.20 -3.30 -9.64
CA VAL A 200 3.40 -2.16 -10.52
C VAL A 200 3.12 -0.87 -9.74
N MET A 201 3.96 0.15 -9.92
CA MET A 201 3.81 1.51 -9.38
C MET A 201 4.05 2.53 -10.47
#